data_AF-I3TF49-F1
#
_entry.id   AF-I3TF49-F1
#
_cell.length_a   1.000
_cell.length_b   1.000
_cell.length_c   1.000
_cell.angle_alpha   90.00
_cell.angle_beta   90.00
_cell.angle_gamma   90.00
#
_symmetry.space_group_name_H-M   'P 1'
#
loop_
_entity.id
_entity.type
_entity.pdbx_description
1 polymer ?
#
loop_
_entity_poly.entity_id
_entity_poly.type
_entity_poly.pdbx_seq_one_letter_code
_entity_poly.pdbx_strand_id
1 'polypeptide(L)'
;MPVYVVTVSGEIPLRSSRTRPRFYRRLVENLRDAVERAGGRVLGHEVVEAKVVLRTDVDVTEALSKVFGVHRVGVVAEYQFKDLKDLVAWASSEARDLVANKRFAVRVKRSGSHDFTSLDVAREVGAALKEYSAGVDLENPEVTVEIEVRGSRAFIYKRAAEGPGGLPVGVEGRALALFSGGFDSPVAAWLVAKRGVQVDFLHFTLGSTRATYLAFKVARELSSKWLHGYRPRFVVVDFRKVVAEVASKVSWPMRQVVLRALMYTAASRLAVAGGYNAIVTGESIGQASSQTLRNLQAVEEYAKPSRPVLRPLLGFDKEEIVALSRRIGFYELSSKVPEACAIAPSRVETHATAGMVEEEVRKVDMSLVEKAVEGARSFDTLSSRPDDVIPSDDVEIDFIPEDALLVDAREWRGVDDGSLPGAIPLSRLDPDNVPRDKVVVVFCDTGAISTIVAEMLRKKGLRAYSLRGGLKRCGEGG
;
A
#
# COMPACT_ATOMS: atom_id res chain seq x y z
N MET A 1 14.73 -16.17 -20.72
CA MET A 1 14.32 -14.75 -20.69
C MET A 1 12.80 -14.71 -20.68
N PRO A 2 12.15 -14.29 -19.58
CA PRO A 2 10.70 -14.26 -19.53
C PRO A 2 10.10 -13.26 -20.53
N VAL A 3 9.05 -13.71 -21.22
CA VAL A 3 8.22 -12.87 -22.09
C VAL A 3 6.81 -12.89 -21.52
N TYR A 4 6.21 -11.70 -21.43
CA TYR A 4 4.88 -11.51 -20.90
C TYR A 4 3.97 -10.91 -21.97
N VAL A 5 2.74 -11.40 -22.03
CA VAL A 5 1.63 -10.72 -22.69
C VAL A 5 0.72 -10.18 -21.60
N VAL A 6 0.84 -8.88 -21.34
CA VAL A 6 0.02 -8.16 -20.37
C VAL A 6 -1.25 -7.69 -21.07
N THR A 7 -2.39 -8.27 -20.69
CA THR A 7 -3.70 -7.83 -21.16
C THR A 7 -4.15 -6.64 -20.32
N VAL A 8 -4.47 -5.55 -21.00
CA VAL A 8 -4.85 -4.28 -20.39
C VAL A 8 -6.31 -4.33 -19.93
N SER A 9 -6.62 -3.64 -18.83
CA SER A 9 -7.98 -3.42 -18.32
C SER A 9 -8.93 -2.93 -19.42
N GLY A 10 -10.13 -3.52 -19.49
CA GLY A 10 -11.13 -3.22 -20.51
C GLY A 10 -11.59 -1.76 -20.56
N GLU A 11 -11.38 -1.00 -19.48
CA GLU A 11 -11.68 0.44 -19.43
C GLU A 11 -10.72 1.30 -20.27
N ILE A 12 -9.51 0.82 -20.58
CA ILE A 12 -8.49 1.61 -21.30
C ILE A 12 -8.73 1.61 -22.81
N PRO A 13 -9.01 0.47 -23.48
CA PRO A 13 -9.32 0.46 -24.91
C PRO A 13 -10.54 1.31 -25.29
N LEU A 14 -11.50 1.49 -24.36
CA LEU A 14 -12.71 2.30 -24.53
C LEU A 14 -12.44 3.82 -24.56
N ARG A 15 -11.22 4.26 -24.22
CA ARG A 15 -10.86 5.67 -24.27
C ARG A 15 -10.70 6.15 -25.72
N SER A 16 -11.00 7.43 -25.95
CA SER A 16 -10.86 8.06 -27.27
C SER A 16 -9.45 7.86 -27.84
N SER A 17 -9.33 7.84 -29.17
CA SER A 17 -8.04 7.71 -29.87
C SER A 17 -7.02 8.78 -29.44
N ARG A 18 -7.47 9.96 -29.01
CA ARG A 18 -6.62 11.06 -28.52
C ARG A 18 -6.09 10.82 -27.11
N THR A 19 -6.90 10.27 -26.19
CA THR A 19 -6.52 10.10 -24.79
C THR A 19 -5.87 8.75 -24.51
N ARG A 20 -6.26 7.71 -25.26
CA ARG A 20 -5.76 6.34 -25.10
C ARG A 20 -4.23 6.23 -25.08
N PRO A 21 -3.44 6.90 -25.96
CA PRO A 21 -1.98 6.81 -25.92
C PRO A 21 -1.36 7.22 -24.58
N ARG A 22 -1.94 8.21 -23.88
CA ARG A 22 -1.48 8.63 -22.55
C ARG A 22 -1.62 7.51 -21.51
N PHE A 23 -2.73 6.77 -21.55
CA PHE A 23 -2.98 5.66 -20.62
C PHE A 23 -1.99 4.50 -20.84
N TYR A 24 -1.73 4.13 -22.09
CA TYR A 24 -0.76 3.06 -22.38
C TYR A 24 0.66 3.46 -22.01
N ARG A 25 1.07 4.70 -22.31
CA ARG A 25 2.37 5.23 -21.87
C ARG A 25 2.52 5.12 -20.35
N ARG A 26 1.48 5.56 -19.62
CA ARG A 26 1.49 5.51 -18.16
C ARG A 26 1.51 4.09 -17.62
N LEU A 27 0.75 3.17 -18.24
CA LEU A 27 0.79 1.76 -17.87
C LEU A 27 2.19 1.17 -18.06
N VAL A 28 2.85 1.46 -19.18
CA VAL A 28 4.23 0.97 -19.44
C VAL A 28 5.22 1.53 -18.42
N GLU A 29 5.12 2.81 -18.05
CA GLU A 29 5.93 3.40 -16.98
C GLU A 29 5.72 2.66 -15.65
N ASN A 30 4.46 2.40 -15.29
CA ASN A 30 4.13 1.67 -14.06
C ASN A 30 4.62 0.22 -14.10
N LEU A 31 4.52 -0.47 -15.25
CA LEU A 31 5.05 -1.82 -15.42
C LEU A 31 6.58 -1.83 -15.25
N ARG A 32 7.30 -0.88 -15.85
CA ARG A 32 8.76 -0.77 -15.70
C ARG A 32 9.18 -0.58 -14.25
N ASP A 33 8.54 0.35 -13.54
CA ASP A 33 8.81 0.58 -12.11
C ASP A 33 8.48 -0.66 -11.26
N ALA A 34 7.43 -1.43 -11.59
CA ALA A 34 7.15 -2.70 -10.93
C ALA A 34 8.25 -3.75 -11.16
N VAL A 35 8.78 -3.84 -12.39
CA VAL A 35 9.91 -4.73 -12.72
C VAL A 35 11.17 -4.32 -11.97
N GLU A 36 11.50 -3.03 -11.94
CA GLU A 36 12.69 -2.51 -11.25
C GLU A 36 12.62 -2.75 -9.74
N ARG A 37 11.46 -2.52 -9.11
CA ARG A 37 11.25 -2.80 -7.68
C ARG A 37 11.36 -4.28 -7.33
N ALA A 38 11.07 -5.16 -8.27
CA ALA A 38 11.25 -6.60 -8.13
C ALA A 38 12.70 -7.07 -8.41
N GLY A 39 13.64 -6.15 -8.65
CA GLY A 39 15.04 -6.47 -8.92
C GLY A 39 15.33 -6.90 -10.36
N GLY A 40 14.37 -6.67 -11.28
CA GLY A 40 14.53 -6.97 -12.71
C GLY A 40 14.75 -5.73 -13.56
N ARG A 41 14.91 -5.94 -14.86
CA ARG A 41 14.97 -4.89 -15.89
C ARG A 41 14.08 -5.24 -17.08
N VAL A 42 13.47 -4.22 -17.66
CA VAL A 42 12.74 -4.35 -18.93
C VAL A 42 13.74 -4.28 -20.08
N LEU A 43 13.79 -5.35 -20.88
CA LEU A 43 14.67 -5.50 -22.04
C LEU A 43 14.01 -4.98 -23.33
N GLY A 44 12.68 -4.98 -23.37
CA GLY A 44 11.91 -4.49 -24.51
C GLY A 44 10.42 -4.53 -24.22
N HIS A 45 9.66 -3.66 -24.90
CA HIS A 45 8.20 -3.67 -24.82
C HIS A 45 7.58 -3.27 -26.15
N GLU A 46 6.39 -3.80 -26.43
CA GLU A 46 5.59 -3.46 -27.60
C GLU A 46 4.13 -3.31 -27.17
N VAL A 47 3.49 -2.21 -27.56
CA VAL A 47 2.06 -1.99 -27.34
C VAL A 47 1.32 -2.35 -28.62
N VAL A 48 0.43 -3.34 -28.56
CA VAL A 48 -0.34 -3.82 -29.71
C VAL A 48 -1.77 -4.05 -29.27
N GLU A 49 -2.70 -3.27 -29.84
CA GLU A 49 -4.12 -3.26 -29.49
C GLU A 49 -4.33 -3.09 -27.96
N ALA A 50 -5.04 -4.02 -27.31
CA ALA A 50 -5.30 -4.05 -25.87
C ALA A 50 -4.24 -4.80 -25.06
N LYS A 51 -3.04 -5.03 -25.60
CA LYS A 51 -1.98 -5.79 -24.93
C LYS A 51 -0.63 -5.09 -24.98
N VAL A 52 0.19 -5.38 -23.97
CA VAL A 52 1.60 -5.00 -23.91
C VAL A 52 2.42 -6.28 -23.88
N VAL A 53 3.25 -6.50 -24.90
CA VAL A 53 4.28 -7.55 -24.86
C VAL A 53 5.49 -6.97 -24.13
N LEU A 54 5.95 -7.62 -23.08
CA LEU A 54 7.03 -7.16 -22.21
C LEU A 54 8.08 -8.26 -22.07
N ARG A 55 9.36 -7.92 -22.20
CA ARG A 55 10.48 -8.87 -22.03
C ARG A 55 11.36 -8.40 -20.88
N THR A 56 11.73 -9.32 -19.99
CA THR A 56 12.53 -9.01 -18.79
C THR A 56 13.69 -9.98 -18.63
N ASP A 57 14.67 -9.63 -17.79
CA ASP A 57 15.80 -10.49 -17.46
C ASP A 57 15.46 -11.54 -16.39
N VAL A 58 14.57 -11.22 -15.46
CA VAL A 58 14.11 -12.12 -14.38
C VAL A 58 12.59 -12.29 -14.37
N ASP A 59 12.12 -13.32 -13.67
CA ASP A 59 10.68 -13.56 -13.51
C ASP A 59 10.05 -12.58 -12.52
N VAL A 60 9.13 -11.76 -13.02
CA VAL A 60 8.43 -10.69 -12.29
C VAL A 60 6.91 -10.84 -12.36
N THR A 61 6.41 -12.07 -12.55
CA THR A 61 4.98 -12.36 -12.75
C THR A 61 4.11 -11.73 -11.64
N GLU A 62 4.50 -11.89 -10.38
CA GLU A 62 3.75 -11.36 -9.22
C GLU A 62 3.76 -9.82 -9.16
N ALA A 63 4.88 -9.18 -9.51
CA ALA A 63 4.96 -7.73 -9.52
C ALA A 63 4.05 -7.12 -10.59
N LEU A 64 4.08 -7.70 -11.80
CA LEU A 64 3.21 -7.27 -12.91
C LEU A 64 1.72 -7.47 -12.60
N SER A 65 1.36 -8.52 -11.84
CA SER A 65 -0.03 -8.80 -11.47
C SER A 65 -0.57 -7.86 -10.39
N LYS A 66 0.23 -6.96 -9.83
CA LYS A 66 -0.18 -5.92 -8.88
C LYS A 66 -0.21 -4.51 -9.47
N VAL A 67 0.05 -4.36 -10.76
CA VAL A 67 0.00 -3.07 -11.46
C VAL A 67 -1.44 -2.70 -11.84
N PHE A 68 -1.94 -1.58 -11.33
CA PHE A 68 -3.25 -1.06 -11.73
C PHE A 68 -3.31 -0.74 -13.23
N GLY A 69 -4.44 -1.06 -13.86
CA GLY A 69 -4.60 -1.04 -15.32
C GLY A 69 -4.28 -2.37 -16.01
N VAL A 70 -3.76 -3.37 -15.29
CA VAL A 70 -3.55 -4.73 -15.78
C VAL A 70 -4.77 -5.60 -15.50
N HIS A 71 -5.29 -6.29 -16.51
CA HIS A 71 -6.34 -7.30 -16.35
C HIS A 71 -5.77 -8.70 -16.14
N ARG A 72 -4.78 -9.10 -16.94
CA ARG A 72 -4.16 -10.44 -16.88
C ARG A 72 -2.70 -10.35 -17.32
N VAL A 73 -1.82 -11.07 -16.63
CA VAL A 73 -0.41 -11.24 -17.00
C VAL A 73 -0.22 -12.67 -17.47
N GLY A 74 0.02 -12.88 -18.76
CA GLY A 74 0.37 -14.19 -19.29
C GLY A 74 1.88 -14.33 -19.45
N VAL A 75 2.47 -15.37 -18.87
CA VAL A 75 3.85 -15.76 -19.16
C VAL A 75 3.82 -16.64 -20.39
N VAL A 76 4.59 -16.26 -21.41
CA VAL A 76 4.50 -16.89 -22.74
C VAL A 76 5.86 -17.37 -23.23
N ALA A 77 5.85 -18.43 -24.03
CA ALA A 77 6.89 -18.71 -25.00
C ALA A 77 6.59 -17.95 -26.28
N GLU A 78 7.57 -17.26 -26.86
CA GLU A 78 7.46 -16.49 -28.11
C GLU A 78 8.27 -17.18 -29.21
N TYR A 79 7.70 -17.26 -30.41
CA TYR A 79 8.38 -17.79 -31.59
C TYR A 79 8.00 -17.05 -32.86
N GLN A 80 8.97 -16.93 -33.78
CA GLN A 80 8.75 -16.37 -35.10
C GLN A 80 8.66 -17.52 -36.11
N PHE A 81 7.48 -17.72 -36.69
CA PHE A 81 7.21 -18.83 -37.60
C PHE A 81 7.19 -18.36 -39.06
N LYS A 82 7.47 -19.28 -39.98
CA LYS A 82 7.46 -19.03 -41.43
C LYS A 82 6.13 -19.35 -42.09
N ASP A 83 5.53 -20.46 -41.71
CA ASP A 83 4.27 -20.98 -42.23
C ASP A 83 3.51 -21.76 -41.15
N LEU A 84 2.32 -22.27 -41.49
CA LEU A 84 1.49 -23.04 -40.56
C LEU A 84 2.21 -24.30 -40.05
N LYS A 85 3.01 -24.98 -40.89
CA LYS A 85 3.68 -26.23 -40.51
C LYS A 85 4.76 -25.98 -39.47
N ASP A 86 5.56 -24.94 -39.66
CA ASP A 86 6.57 -24.48 -38.70
C ASP A 86 5.91 -24.07 -37.37
N LEU A 87 4.81 -23.31 -37.43
CA LEU A 87 4.03 -22.95 -36.25
C LEU A 87 3.53 -24.18 -35.47
N VAL A 88 2.96 -25.16 -36.17
CA VAL A 88 2.43 -26.38 -35.54
C VAL A 88 3.55 -27.19 -34.89
N ALA A 89 4.66 -27.38 -35.59
CA ALA A 89 5.81 -28.13 -35.07
C ALA A 89 6.36 -27.50 -33.77
N TRP A 90 6.57 -26.18 -33.78
CA TRP A 90 7.00 -25.47 -32.58
C TRP A 90 5.96 -25.55 -31.47
N ALA A 91 4.68 -25.28 -31.78
CA ALA A 91 3.63 -25.20 -30.78
C ALA A 91 3.38 -26.53 -30.07
N SER A 92 3.35 -27.63 -30.82
CA SER A 92 3.18 -28.97 -30.27
C SER A 92 4.39 -29.40 -29.42
N SER A 93 5.62 -29.04 -29.83
CA SER A 93 6.80 -29.29 -29.01
C SER A 93 6.72 -28.53 -27.68
N GLU A 94 6.34 -27.26 -27.72
CA GLU A 94 6.27 -26.39 -26.55
C GLU A 94 5.12 -26.76 -25.59
N ALA A 95 4.03 -27.32 -26.10
CA ALA A 95 2.85 -27.66 -25.31
C ALA A 95 2.79 -29.14 -24.87
N ARG A 96 3.71 -30.00 -25.33
CA ARG A 96 3.72 -31.45 -25.04
C ARG A 96 3.59 -31.75 -23.54
N ASP A 97 4.44 -31.13 -22.72
CA ASP A 97 4.44 -31.38 -21.27
C ASP A 97 3.19 -30.84 -20.57
N LEU A 98 2.52 -29.84 -21.15
CA LEU A 98 1.30 -29.27 -20.58
C LEU A 98 0.13 -30.25 -20.65
N VAL A 99 0.06 -31.06 -21.73
CA VAL A 99 -1.05 -31.99 -22.01
C VAL A 99 -0.80 -33.41 -21.50
N ALA A 100 0.40 -33.70 -21.00
CA ALA A 100 0.81 -35.03 -20.55
C ALA A 100 -0.22 -35.65 -19.58
N ASN A 101 -0.80 -36.79 -19.98
CA ASN A 101 -1.81 -37.55 -19.23
C ASN A 101 -3.08 -36.77 -18.86
N LYS A 102 -3.42 -35.71 -19.59
CA LYS A 102 -4.59 -34.86 -19.31
C LYS A 102 -5.51 -34.74 -20.52
N ARG A 103 -6.79 -34.52 -20.29
CA ARG A 103 -7.71 -34.05 -21.33
C ARG A 103 -7.47 -32.59 -21.63
N PHE A 104 -7.38 -32.23 -22.91
CA PHE A 104 -7.00 -30.88 -23.28
C PHE A 104 -7.85 -30.29 -24.42
N ALA A 105 -7.79 -28.96 -24.53
CA ALA A 105 -8.28 -28.21 -25.67
C ALA A 105 -7.22 -27.23 -26.16
N VAL A 106 -7.17 -26.97 -27.47
CA VAL A 106 -6.35 -25.90 -28.05
C VAL A 106 -7.26 -24.72 -28.36
N ARG A 107 -6.94 -23.54 -27.82
CA ARG A 107 -7.67 -22.30 -28.09
C ARG A 107 -6.75 -21.30 -28.74
N VAL A 108 -7.08 -20.90 -29.97
CA VAL A 108 -6.24 -20.03 -30.78
C VAL A 108 -6.92 -18.69 -31.02
N LYS A 109 -6.20 -17.60 -30.74
CA LYS A 109 -6.58 -16.24 -31.14
C LYS A 109 -5.63 -15.74 -32.20
N ARG A 110 -6.15 -15.16 -33.28
CA ARG A 110 -5.37 -14.64 -34.40
C ARG A 110 -5.63 -13.14 -34.60
N SER A 111 -4.57 -12.36 -34.78
CA SER A 111 -4.63 -10.96 -35.26
C SER A 111 -3.66 -10.77 -36.43
N GLY A 112 -4.10 -10.07 -37.48
CA GLY A 112 -3.37 -9.90 -38.75
C GLY A 112 -3.86 -10.80 -39.90
N SER A 113 -3.22 -10.70 -41.06
CA SER A 113 -3.58 -11.45 -42.29
C SER A 113 -2.76 -12.72 -42.43
N HIS A 114 -3.43 -13.86 -42.67
CA HIS A 114 -2.83 -15.19 -42.80
C HIS A 114 -3.67 -16.01 -43.80
N ASP A 115 -3.04 -16.99 -44.44
CA ASP A 115 -3.68 -17.99 -45.31
C ASP A 115 -4.37 -19.13 -44.53
N PHE A 116 -4.21 -19.16 -43.21
CA PHE A 116 -4.88 -20.10 -42.31
C PHE A 116 -5.79 -19.40 -41.28
N THR A 117 -6.75 -20.16 -40.75
CA THR A 117 -7.67 -19.74 -39.70
C THR A 117 -7.19 -20.17 -38.31
N SER A 118 -7.75 -19.57 -37.26
CA SER A 118 -7.51 -20.03 -35.88
C SER A 118 -7.92 -21.50 -35.68
N LEU A 119 -8.95 -21.95 -36.40
CA LEU A 119 -9.42 -23.33 -36.34
C LEU A 119 -8.43 -24.30 -36.98
N ASP A 120 -7.76 -23.89 -38.06
CA ASP A 120 -6.71 -24.68 -38.70
C ASP A 120 -5.55 -24.92 -37.73
N VAL A 121 -5.05 -23.86 -37.10
CA VAL A 121 -4.00 -23.97 -36.08
C VAL A 121 -4.45 -24.86 -34.91
N ALA A 122 -5.65 -24.65 -34.37
CA ALA A 122 -6.16 -25.42 -33.24
C ALA A 122 -6.25 -26.91 -33.56
N ARG A 123 -6.74 -27.25 -34.76
CA ARG A 123 -6.90 -28.61 -35.25
C ARG A 123 -5.55 -29.30 -35.48
N GLU A 124 -4.63 -28.65 -36.19
CA GLU A 124 -3.32 -29.24 -36.50
C GLU A 124 -2.46 -29.41 -35.23
N VAL A 125 -2.41 -28.40 -34.35
CA VAL A 125 -1.72 -28.51 -33.07
C VAL A 125 -2.38 -29.56 -32.17
N GLY A 126 -3.71 -29.59 -32.12
CA GLY A 126 -4.46 -30.59 -31.35
C GLY A 126 -4.21 -32.02 -31.85
N ALA A 127 -4.16 -32.23 -33.16
CA ALA A 127 -3.83 -33.51 -33.77
C ALA A 127 -2.42 -33.97 -33.38
N ALA A 128 -1.43 -33.09 -33.47
CA ALA A 128 -0.05 -33.38 -33.10
C ALA A 128 0.15 -33.57 -31.58
N LEU A 129 -0.69 -33.00 -30.73
CA LEU A 129 -0.61 -33.17 -29.27
C LEU A 129 -1.36 -34.41 -28.76
N LYS A 130 -2.30 -34.96 -29.55
CA LYS A 130 -3.21 -36.02 -29.13
C LYS A 130 -2.49 -37.25 -28.57
N GLU A 131 -1.40 -37.68 -29.22
CA GLU A 131 -0.62 -38.87 -28.81
C GLU A 131 0.07 -38.72 -27.44
N TYR A 132 0.27 -37.49 -26.96
CA TYR A 132 0.92 -37.20 -25.67
C TYR A 132 -0.10 -36.95 -24.54
N SER A 133 -1.39 -37.06 -24.81
CA SER A 133 -2.47 -36.63 -23.91
C SER A 133 -3.40 -37.79 -23.52
N ALA A 134 -4.33 -37.55 -22.59
CA ALA A 134 -5.42 -38.49 -22.29
C ALA A 134 -6.63 -38.34 -23.24
N GLY A 135 -6.57 -37.41 -24.21
CA GLY A 135 -7.64 -37.14 -25.18
C GLY A 135 -7.97 -35.65 -25.31
N VAL A 136 -8.78 -35.32 -26.32
CA VAL A 136 -9.28 -33.94 -26.55
C VAL A 136 -10.66 -33.80 -25.92
N ASP A 137 -10.85 -32.74 -25.13
CA ASP A 137 -12.13 -32.37 -24.51
C ASP A 137 -12.37 -30.88 -24.72
N LEU A 138 -13.30 -30.52 -25.61
CA LEU A 138 -13.54 -29.12 -25.97
C LEU A 138 -14.46 -28.40 -24.97
N GLU A 139 -15.21 -29.15 -24.17
CA GLU A 139 -16.20 -28.61 -23.23
C GLU A 139 -15.61 -28.42 -21.84
N ASN A 140 -14.92 -29.45 -21.32
CA ASN A 140 -14.34 -29.45 -19.97
C ASN A 140 -12.90 -29.98 -19.96
N PRO A 141 -11.95 -29.30 -20.62
CA PRO A 141 -10.55 -29.69 -20.60
C PRO A 141 -9.92 -29.49 -19.22
N GLU A 142 -9.07 -30.41 -18.81
CA GLU A 142 -8.20 -30.24 -17.65
C GLU A 142 -7.11 -29.19 -17.91
N VAL A 143 -6.67 -29.09 -19.18
CA VAL A 143 -5.69 -28.09 -19.63
C VAL A 143 -6.14 -27.46 -20.94
N THR A 144 -6.06 -26.13 -21.00
CA THR A 144 -6.23 -25.39 -22.25
C THR A 144 -4.88 -24.87 -22.74
N VAL A 145 -4.46 -25.29 -23.93
CA VAL A 145 -3.31 -24.72 -24.63
C VAL A 145 -3.78 -23.46 -25.34
N GLU A 146 -3.52 -22.31 -24.73
CA GLU A 146 -3.84 -20.99 -25.30
C GLU A 146 -2.70 -20.53 -26.22
N ILE A 147 -3.01 -20.33 -27.50
CA ILE A 147 -2.07 -19.84 -28.52
C ILE A 147 -2.57 -18.51 -29.07
N GLU A 148 -1.68 -17.53 -29.18
CA GLU A 148 -1.96 -16.28 -29.84
C GLU A 148 -1.02 -16.06 -31.03
N VAL A 149 -1.59 -15.92 -32.22
CA VAL A 149 -0.87 -15.68 -33.49
C VAL A 149 -1.03 -14.21 -33.88
N ARG A 150 0.08 -13.53 -34.13
CA ARG A 150 0.17 -12.09 -34.44
C ARG A 150 1.19 -11.84 -35.54
N GLY A 151 0.71 -11.66 -36.77
CA GLY A 151 1.58 -11.64 -37.94
C GLY A 151 2.47 -12.90 -37.95
N SER A 152 3.77 -12.75 -38.19
CA SER A 152 4.71 -13.89 -38.19
C SER A 152 5.15 -14.36 -36.80
N ARG A 153 4.48 -13.95 -35.71
CA ARG A 153 4.84 -14.35 -34.33
C ARG A 153 3.72 -15.12 -33.66
N ALA A 154 4.09 -16.10 -32.86
CA ALA A 154 3.18 -16.89 -32.06
C ALA A 154 3.60 -16.89 -30.58
N PHE A 155 2.60 -16.89 -29.72
CA PHE A 155 2.76 -16.90 -28.27
C PHE A 155 1.98 -18.06 -27.68
N ILE A 156 2.63 -18.89 -26.87
CA ILE A 156 1.97 -19.96 -26.10
C ILE A 156 1.99 -19.59 -24.63
N TYR A 157 0.82 -19.50 -24.02
CA TYR A 157 0.68 -19.21 -22.60
C TYR A 157 1.07 -20.43 -21.77
N LYS A 158 2.04 -20.23 -20.87
CA LYS A 158 2.51 -21.26 -19.93
C LYS A 158 1.79 -21.19 -18.60
N ARG A 159 1.56 -19.98 -18.13
CA ARG A 159 0.81 -19.66 -16.92
C ARG A 159 0.28 -18.25 -17.01
N ALA A 160 -0.72 -17.93 -16.20
CA ALA A 160 -1.25 -16.59 -16.11
C ALA A 160 -1.55 -16.20 -14.66
N ALA A 161 -1.50 -14.91 -14.40
CA ALA A 161 -1.96 -14.30 -13.15
C ALA A 161 -3.00 -13.22 -13.46
N GLU A 162 -4.05 -13.15 -12.64
CA GLU A 162 -5.04 -12.09 -12.72
C GLU A 162 -4.45 -10.77 -12.20
N GLY A 163 -4.78 -9.68 -12.88
CA GLY A 163 -4.42 -8.33 -12.48
C GLY A 163 -5.57 -7.63 -11.74
N PRO A 164 -5.31 -6.46 -11.12
CA PRO A 164 -6.32 -5.75 -10.33
C PRO A 164 -7.39 -5.05 -11.17
N GLY A 165 -7.22 -4.97 -12.50
CA GLY A 165 -8.02 -4.15 -13.39
C GLY A 165 -7.83 -2.66 -13.11
N GLY A 166 -8.88 -1.86 -13.29
CA GLY A 166 -8.85 -0.43 -13.02
C GLY A 166 -8.05 0.36 -14.06
N LEU A 167 -7.47 1.48 -13.63
CA LEU A 167 -6.73 2.43 -14.49
C LEU A 167 -5.28 2.60 -14.00
N PRO A 168 -4.32 2.92 -14.89
CA PRO A 168 -2.93 3.10 -14.51
C PRO A 168 -2.79 4.31 -13.57
N VAL A 169 -2.15 4.13 -12.42
CA VAL A 169 -1.91 5.21 -11.46
C VAL A 169 -1.17 6.37 -12.12
N GLY A 170 -1.67 7.59 -11.95
CA GLY A 170 -1.14 8.84 -12.53
C GLY A 170 -1.90 9.35 -13.76
N VAL A 171 -2.95 8.65 -14.20
CA VAL A 171 -3.84 9.17 -15.26
C VAL A 171 -4.89 10.14 -14.70
N GLU A 172 -5.31 10.00 -13.44
CA GLU A 172 -6.37 10.79 -12.78
C GLU A 172 -5.87 11.67 -11.62
N GLY A 173 -4.81 12.46 -11.83
CA GLY A 173 -4.35 13.45 -10.84
C GLY A 173 -3.83 12.86 -9.53
N ARG A 174 -3.88 13.66 -8.45
CA ARG A 174 -3.31 13.33 -7.14
C ARG A 174 -4.30 13.53 -6.00
N ALA A 175 -4.24 12.69 -4.97
CA ALA A 175 -5.05 12.81 -3.77
C ALA A 175 -4.24 12.59 -2.48
N LEU A 176 -4.64 13.26 -1.41
CA LEU A 176 -4.04 13.13 -0.08
C LEU A 176 -4.97 12.32 0.82
N ALA A 177 -4.55 11.11 1.20
CA ALA A 177 -5.35 10.19 2.01
C ALA A 177 -5.08 10.38 3.50
N LEU A 178 -6.13 10.65 4.30
CA LEU A 178 -6.05 10.56 5.76
C LEU A 178 -5.81 9.11 6.14
N PHE A 179 -4.62 8.83 6.66
CA PHE A 179 -4.07 7.48 6.76
C PHE A 179 -3.75 7.11 8.21
N SER A 180 -4.60 6.27 8.81
CA SER A 180 -4.40 5.76 10.16
C SER A 180 -3.53 4.50 10.20
N GLY A 181 -3.45 3.74 9.10
CA GLY A 181 -2.78 2.43 9.04
C GLY A 181 -3.65 1.24 9.48
N GLY A 182 -4.78 1.49 10.16
CA GLY A 182 -5.80 0.46 10.45
C GLY A 182 -6.45 -0.09 9.18
N PHE A 183 -7.46 -0.94 9.25
CA PHE A 183 -8.00 -1.62 8.04
C PHE A 183 -8.56 -0.67 6.98
N ASP A 184 -9.27 0.38 7.40
CA ASP A 184 -10.10 1.18 6.48
C ASP A 184 -9.26 2.08 5.56
N SER A 185 -8.30 2.83 6.12
CA SER A 185 -7.55 3.84 5.34
C SER A 185 -6.63 3.29 4.24
N PRO A 186 -5.91 2.16 4.41
CA PRO A 186 -5.18 1.49 3.33
C PRO A 186 -6.10 0.95 2.24
N VAL A 187 -7.24 0.37 2.61
CA VAL A 187 -8.22 -0.10 1.62
C VAL A 187 -8.80 1.07 0.83
N ALA A 188 -9.14 2.17 1.49
CA ALA A 188 -9.61 3.38 0.84
C ALA A 188 -8.57 3.96 -0.13
N ALA A 189 -7.30 4.06 0.30
CA ALA A 189 -6.20 4.50 -0.55
C ALA A 189 -6.01 3.56 -1.77
N TRP A 190 -6.08 2.24 -1.56
CA TRP A 190 -5.97 1.24 -2.63
C TRP A 190 -7.11 1.37 -3.65
N LEU A 191 -8.36 1.55 -3.20
CA LEU A 191 -9.52 1.71 -4.08
C LEU A 191 -9.42 2.99 -4.94
N VAL A 192 -8.96 4.09 -4.36
CA VAL A 192 -8.74 5.35 -5.10
C VAL A 192 -7.57 5.20 -6.09
N ALA A 193 -6.46 4.57 -5.67
CA ALA A 193 -5.33 4.29 -6.56
C ALA A 193 -5.73 3.40 -7.75
N LYS A 194 -6.61 2.41 -7.53
CA LYS A 194 -7.18 1.57 -8.60
C LYS A 194 -7.91 2.36 -9.68
N ARG A 195 -8.42 3.56 -9.35
CA ARG A 195 -9.04 4.48 -10.32
C ARG A 195 -8.02 5.39 -11.03
N GLY A 196 -6.73 5.10 -10.93
CA GLY A 196 -5.68 5.81 -11.66
C GLY A 196 -5.18 7.08 -10.98
N VAL A 197 -5.58 7.31 -9.73
CA VAL A 197 -5.17 8.48 -8.92
C VAL A 197 -3.85 8.19 -8.21
N GLN A 198 -2.91 9.12 -8.21
CA GLN A 198 -1.73 9.03 -7.34
C GLN A 198 -2.13 9.39 -5.91
N VAL A 199 -1.86 8.50 -4.97
CA VAL A 199 -2.22 8.69 -3.55
C VAL A 199 -0.95 8.92 -2.73
N ASP A 200 -0.92 10.03 -2.01
CA ASP A 200 0.00 10.29 -0.91
C ASP A 200 -0.76 10.21 0.42
N PHE A 201 -0.04 10.03 1.52
CA PHE A 201 -0.61 9.74 2.83
C PHE A 201 -0.42 10.91 3.79
N LEU A 202 -1.46 11.19 4.59
CA LEU A 202 -1.46 12.15 5.68
C LEU A 202 -1.82 11.43 6.98
N HIS A 203 -0.83 11.30 7.86
CA HIS A 203 -0.99 10.68 9.17
C HIS A 203 -0.95 11.74 10.28
N PHE A 204 -1.93 11.68 11.18
CA PHE A 204 -1.96 12.52 12.38
C PHE A 204 -1.46 11.71 13.58
N THR A 205 -0.38 12.15 14.21
CA THR A 205 0.08 11.57 15.47
C THR A 205 -0.80 12.12 16.60
N LEU A 206 -1.75 11.31 17.08
CA LEU A 206 -2.70 11.70 18.12
C LEU A 206 -2.21 11.40 19.55
N GLY A 207 -1.21 10.53 19.70
CA GLY A 207 -0.72 10.05 20.99
C GLY A 207 0.60 9.30 20.86
N SER A 208 0.53 7.97 20.83
CA SER A 208 1.71 7.10 20.73
C SER A 208 2.43 7.22 19.37
N THR A 209 3.76 7.27 19.40
CA THR A 209 4.61 7.20 18.21
C THR A 209 4.62 5.80 17.59
N ARG A 210 4.25 4.75 18.35
CA ARG A 210 4.05 3.38 17.85
C ARG A 210 3.02 3.34 16.73
N ALA A 211 1.91 4.05 16.89
CA ALA A 211 0.86 4.10 15.88
C ALA A 211 1.38 4.69 14.57
N THR A 212 2.16 5.77 14.65
CA THR A 212 2.79 6.40 13.48
C THR A 212 3.83 5.48 12.82
N TYR A 213 4.66 4.79 13.61
CA TYR A 213 5.61 3.79 13.11
C TYR A 213 4.91 2.66 12.34
N LEU A 214 3.85 2.08 12.92
CA LEU A 214 3.11 0.99 12.28
C LEU A 214 2.32 1.46 11.06
N ALA A 215 1.71 2.65 11.12
CA ALA A 215 1.03 3.25 9.97
C ALA A 215 2.01 3.49 8.81
N PHE A 216 3.22 3.97 9.07
CA PHE A 216 4.24 4.11 8.05
C PHE A 216 4.63 2.76 7.43
N LYS A 217 4.77 1.69 8.23
CA LYS A 217 5.02 0.33 7.70
C LYS A 217 3.92 -0.10 6.73
N VAL A 218 2.66 0.12 7.08
CA VAL A 218 1.51 -0.19 6.20
C VAL A 218 1.55 0.64 4.91
N ALA A 219 1.83 1.94 5.01
CA ALA A 219 1.93 2.83 3.86
C ALA A 219 3.11 2.47 2.93
N ARG A 220 4.26 2.12 3.49
CA ARG A 220 5.44 1.63 2.74
C ARG A 220 5.12 0.34 2.01
N GLU A 221 4.47 -0.60 2.68
CA GLU A 221 4.07 -1.87 2.06
C GLU A 221 3.08 -1.64 0.91
N LEU A 222 2.08 -0.76 1.10
CA LEU A 222 1.14 -0.37 0.05
C LEU A 222 1.85 0.30 -1.12
N SER A 223 2.80 1.19 -0.82
CA SER A 223 3.59 1.88 -1.83
C SER A 223 4.41 0.92 -2.67
N SER A 224 5.13 0.00 -2.01
CA SER A 224 6.01 -0.95 -2.66
C SER A 224 5.24 -1.92 -3.57
N LYS A 225 4.12 -2.47 -3.07
CA LYS A 225 3.39 -3.54 -3.75
C LYS A 225 2.38 -3.09 -4.80
N TRP A 226 1.83 -1.88 -4.70
CA TRP A 226 0.68 -1.48 -5.52
C TRP A 226 0.82 -0.10 -6.19
N LEU A 227 1.59 0.82 -5.61
CA LEU A 227 1.67 2.20 -6.08
C LEU A 227 2.87 2.40 -7.00
N HIS A 228 2.75 1.82 -8.20
CA HIS A 228 3.80 1.84 -9.22
C HIS A 228 3.79 3.11 -10.09
N GLY A 229 4.99 3.50 -10.55
CA GLY A 229 5.23 4.60 -11.48
C GLY A 229 5.34 5.99 -10.85
N TYR A 230 5.39 6.08 -9.52
CA TYR A 230 5.69 7.29 -8.77
C TYR A 230 6.20 6.93 -7.36
N ARG A 231 6.67 7.92 -6.60
CA ARG A 231 7.10 7.74 -5.21
C ARG A 231 6.12 8.41 -4.25
N PRO A 232 5.29 7.61 -3.54
CA PRO A 232 4.33 8.16 -2.59
C PRO A 232 5.01 8.87 -1.42
N ARG A 233 4.38 9.93 -0.94
CA ARG A 233 4.80 10.68 0.24
C ARG A 233 3.97 10.28 1.45
N PHE A 234 4.60 10.21 2.61
CA PHE A 234 3.95 10.07 3.91
C PHE A 234 4.18 11.33 4.72
N VAL A 235 3.12 12.11 4.92
CA VAL A 235 3.14 13.37 5.66
C VAL A 235 2.66 13.10 7.08
N VAL A 236 3.48 13.43 8.06
CA VAL A 236 3.17 13.29 9.49
C VAL A 236 2.92 14.66 10.08
N VAL A 237 1.78 14.80 10.75
CA VAL A 237 1.37 16.01 11.47
C VAL A 237 1.19 15.65 12.94
N ASP A 238 1.92 16.32 13.83
CA ASP A 238 1.80 16.08 15.27
C ASP A 238 0.58 16.81 15.83
N PHE A 239 -0.46 16.04 16.17
CA PHE A 239 -1.72 16.53 16.72
C PHE A 239 -1.84 16.32 18.23
N ARG A 240 -0.79 15.86 18.92
CA ARG A 240 -0.84 15.57 20.38
C ARG A 240 -1.30 16.78 21.19
N LYS A 241 -0.80 17.98 20.87
CA LYS A 241 -1.22 19.25 21.51
C LYS A 241 -2.67 19.63 21.20
N VAL A 242 -3.11 19.43 19.95
CA VAL A 242 -4.50 19.66 19.53
C VAL A 242 -5.45 18.69 20.25
N VAL A 243 -5.05 17.43 20.39
CA VAL A 243 -5.81 16.40 21.12
C VAL A 243 -5.93 16.78 22.60
N ALA A 244 -4.85 17.21 23.25
CA ALA A 244 -4.88 17.65 24.65
C ALA A 244 -5.81 18.87 24.85
N GLU A 245 -5.80 19.80 23.90
CA GLU A 245 -6.68 20.97 23.91
C GLU A 245 -8.15 20.58 23.73
N VAL A 246 -8.47 19.72 22.76
CA VAL A 246 -9.83 19.19 22.56
C VAL A 246 -10.30 18.40 23.79
N ALA A 247 -9.42 17.58 24.38
CA ALA A 247 -9.73 16.81 25.58
C ALA A 247 -9.99 17.68 26.82
N SER A 248 -9.41 18.88 26.90
CA SER A 248 -9.59 19.78 28.04
C SER A 248 -10.76 20.76 27.87
N LYS A 249 -10.99 21.26 26.65
CA LYS A 249 -11.92 22.39 26.43
C LYS A 249 -13.23 22.04 25.73
N VAL A 250 -13.27 20.95 24.96
CA VAL A 250 -14.46 20.55 24.18
C VAL A 250 -15.36 19.64 25.01
N SER A 251 -16.66 19.85 24.89
CA SER A 251 -17.67 19.00 25.55
C SER A 251 -17.53 17.54 25.14
N TRP A 252 -17.70 16.64 26.10
CA TRP A 252 -17.36 15.22 25.93
C TRP A 252 -17.98 14.55 24.69
N PRO A 253 -19.27 14.72 24.39
CA PRO A 253 -19.91 14.10 23.22
C PRO A 253 -19.38 14.61 21.87
N MET A 254 -18.85 15.84 21.83
CA MET A 254 -18.45 16.51 20.60
C MET A 254 -16.97 16.32 20.24
N ARG A 255 -16.13 15.80 21.15
CA ARG A 255 -14.67 15.73 20.95
C ARG A 255 -14.24 15.05 19.66
N GLN A 256 -14.87 13.93 19.31
CA GLN A 256 -14.55 13.19 18.06
C GLN A 256 -14.96 13.96 16.80
N VAL A 257 -16.13 14.60 16.83
CA VAL A 257 -16.66 15.39 15.71
C VAL A 257 -15.76 16.62 15.49
N VAL A 258 -15.41 17.32 16.56
CA VAL A 258 -14.52 18.48 16.54
C VAL A 258 -13.11 18.09 16.09
N LEU A 259 -12.52 17.03 16.65
CA LEU A 259 -11.19 16.59 16.23
C LEU A 259 -11.14 16.28 14.73
N ARG A 260 -12.17 15.61 14.18
CA ARG A 260 -12.26 15.35 12.74
C ARG A 260 -12.36 16.63 11.93
N ALA A 261 -13.15 17.61 12.37
CA ALA A 261 -13.24 18.92 11.74
C ALA A 261 -11.87 19.63 11.68
N LEU A 262 -11.09 19.56 12.75
CA LEU A 262 -9.72 20.11 12.78
C LEU A 262 -8.77 19.33 11.86
N MET A 263 -8.88 18.00 11.80
CA MET A 263 -8.11 17.17 10.86
C MET A 263 -8.45 17.51 9.40
N TYR A 264 -9.72 17.75 9.07
CA TYR A 264 -10.15 18.17 7.73
C TYR A 264 -9.62 19.58 7.39
N THR A 265 -9.60 20.47 8.36
CA THR A 265 -9.03 21.82 8.21
C THR A 265 -7.53 21.74 7.89
N ALA A 266 -6.78 20.95 8.66
CA ALA A 266 -5.35 20.73 8.41
C ALA A 266 -5.09 20.02 7.07
N ALA A 267 -5.85 18.96 6.77
CA ALA A 267 -5.76 18.23 5.52
C ALA A 267 -6.05 19.15 4.32
N SER A 268 -7.01 20.06 4.43
CA SER A 268 -7.35 21.03 3.37
C SER A 268 -6.19 21.99 3.08
N ARG A 269 -5.51 22.48 4.11
CA ARG A 269 -4.33 23.34 3.95
C ARG A 269 -3.18 22.61 3.26
N LEU A 270 -2.87 21.39 3.73
CA LEU A 270 -1.84 20.54 3.14
C LEU A 270 -2.21 20.10 1.71
N ALA A 271 -3.49 19.87 1.44
CA ALA A 271 -4.00 19.51 0.13
C ALA A 271 -3.77 20.64 -0.89
N VAL A 272 -4.05 21.90 -0.50
CA VAL A 272 -3.75 23.07 -1.33
C VAL A 272 -2.25 23.23 -1.54
N ALA A 273 -1.47 23.23 -0.45
CA ALA A 273 -0.02 23.44 -0.51
C ALA A 273 0.71 22.37 -1.35
N GLY A 274 0.27 21.11 -1.27
CA GLY A 274 0.85 20.00 -2.02
C GLY A 274 0.28 19.79 -3.43
N GLY A 275 -0.66 20.63 -3.88
CA GLY A 275 -1.25 20.56 -5.21
C GLY A 275 -2.15 19.34 -5.44
N TYR A 276 -2.81 18.85 -4.40
CA TYR A 276 -3.71 17.69 -4.48
C TYR A 276 -5.08 18.07 -5.04
N ASN A 277 -5.67 17.18 -5.83
CA ASN A 277 -6.99 17.37 -6.42
C ASN A 277 -8.13 16.94 -5.49
N ALA A 278 -7.85 16.05 -4.54
CA ALA A 278 -8.83 15.48 -3.62
C ALA A 278 -8.21 15.09 -2.27
N ILE A 279 -9.07 14.95 -1.26
CA ILE A 279 -8.77 14.33 0.02
C ILE A 279 -9.44 12.97 0.05
N VAL A 280 -8.80 11.94 0.61
CA VAL A 280 -9.38 10.59 0.73
C VAL A 280 -9.55 10.22 2.20
N THR A 281 -10.68 9.63 2.57
CA THR A 281 -10.90 9.08 3.92
C THR A 281 -11.33 7.62 3.86
N GLY A 282 -11.05 6.88 4.93
CA GLY A 282 -11.56 5.53 5.15
C GLY A 282 -12.90 5.51 5.88
N GLU A 283 -13.70 6.56 5.80
CA GLU A 283 -14.98 6.63 6.52
C GLU A 283 -16.04 5.74 5.85
N SER A 284 -16.80 5.02 6.68
CA SER A 284 -17.95 4.20 6.30
C SER A 284 -19.16 4.60 7.14
N ILE A 285 -20.34 4.74 6.50
CA ILE A 285 -21.54 5.21 7.20
C ILE A 285 -21.96 4.18 8.24
N GLY A 286 -22.14 4.63 9.49
CA GLY A 286 -22.70 3.80 10.56
C GLY A 286 -21.73 2.81 11.19
N GLN A 287 -20.49 2.69 10.72
CA GLN A 287 -19.46 1.84 11.34
C GLN A 287 -18.94 2.42 12.66
N ALA A 288 -18.86 3.75 12.77
CA ALA A 288 -18.51 4.45 14.01
C ALA A 288 -19.60 5.46 14.38
N SER A 289 -19.84 5.66 15.68
CA SER A 289 -20.82 6.63 16.20
C SER A 289 -20.57 8.07 15.73
N SER A 290 -19.32 8.41 15.44
CA SER A 290 -18.95 9.70 14.87
C SER A 290 -19.19 9.81 13.36
N GLN A 291 -19.46 8.71 12.64
CA GLN A 291 -19.59 8.65 11.17
C GLN A 291 -21.05 8.48 10.73
N THR A 292 -21.97 9.21 11.37
CA THR A 292 -23.34 9.35 10.88
C THR A 292 -23.37 10.37 9.73
N LEU A 293 -24.38 10.29 8.85
CA LEU A 293 -24.57 11.27 7.78
C LEU A 293 -24.62 12.72 8.33
N ARG A 294 -25.29 12.93 9.47
CA ARG A 294 -25.38 14.25 10.10
C ARG A 294 -24.02 14.77 10.57
N ASN A 295 -23.22 13.90 11.22
CA ASN A 295 -21.89 14.29 11.66
C ASN A 295 -20.94 14.55 10.49
N LEU A 296 -20.99 13.74 9.42
CA LEU A 296 -20.19 13.97 8.22
C LEU A 296 -20.56 15.31 7.57
N GLN A 297 -21.86 15.59 7.43
CA GLN A 297 -22.37 16.87 6.95
C GLN A 297 -21.87 18.04 7.82
N ALA A 298 -22.06 17.98 9.14
CA ALA A 298 -21.67 19.04 10.06
C ALA A 298 -20.17 19.33 10.01
N VAL A 299 -19.34 18.28 9.94
CA VAL A 299 -17.88 18.39 9.82
C VAL A 299 -17.49 19.06 8.51
N GLU A 300 -18.10 18.67 7.39
CA GLU A 300 -17.79 19.27 6.08
C GLU A 300 -18.27 20.72 5.97
N GLU A 301 -19.49 21.03 6.46
CA GLU A 301 -20.03 22.40 6.46
C GLU A 301 -19.17 23.35 7.29
N TYR A 302 -18.65 22.88 8.43
CA TYR A 302 -17.71 23.65 9.25
C TYR A 302 -16.34 23.77 8.57
N ALA A 303 -15.71 22.64 8.24
CA ALA A 303 -14.31 22.61 7.79
C ALA A 303 -14.13 23.14 6.37
N LYS A 304 -15.22 23.17 5.58
CA LYS A 304 -15.27 23.59 4.16
C LYS A 304 -14.08 23.08 3.37
N PRO A 305 -13.93 21.75 3.21
CA PRO A 305 -12.75 21.18 2.58
C PRO A 305 -12.43 21.83 1.24
N SER A 306 -11.18 22.25 1.06
CA SER A 306 -10.73 22.97 -0.14
C SER A 306 -10.76 22.11 -1.41
N ARG A 307 -10.92 20.79 -1.24
CA ARG A 307 -10.95 19.77 -2.28
C ARG A 307 -12.07 18.77 -2.00
N PRO A 308 -12.59 18.07 -3.02
CA PRO A 308 -13.55 16.98 -2.82
C PRO A 308 -13.00 15.92 -1.86
N VAL A 309 -13.85 15.48 -0.92
CA VAL A 309 -13.54 14.38 0.00
C VAL A 309 -14.09 13.07 -0.58
N LEU A 310 -13.19 12.17 -0.95
CA LEU A 310 -13.51 10.86 -1.53
C LEU A 310 -13.65 9.81 -0.42
N ARG A 311 -14.80 9.14 -0.38
CA ARG A 311 -15.15 8.09 0.59
C ARG A 311 -15.43 6.76 -0.11
N PRO A 312 -14.39 6.06 -0.57
CA PRO A 312 -14.58 4.82 -1.33
C PRO A 312 -15.23 3.69 -0.52
N LEU A 313 -15.23 3.79 0.81
CA LEU A 313 -15.80 2.79 1.73
C LEU A 313 -17.21 3.14 2.22
N LEU A 314 -17.83 4.20 1.70
CA LEU A 314 -19.07 4.76 2.25
C LEU A 314 -20.21 3.73 2.42
N GLY A 315 -20.28 2.77 1.49
CA GLY A 315 -21.29 1.69 1.49
C GLY A 315 -20.73 0.30 1.79
N PHE A 316 -19.50 0.19 2.27
CA PHE A 316 -18.89 -1.10 2.64
C PHE A 316 -19.19 -1.41 4.10
N ASP A 317 -19.49 -2.67 4.41
CA ASP A 317 -19.47 -3.16 5.78
C ASP A 317 -18.05 -3.55 6.24
N LYS A 318 -17.91 -3.83 7.53
CA LYS A 318 -16.62 -4.16 8.15
C LYS A 318 -16.04 -5.47 7.62
N GLU A 319 -16.88 -6.46 7.31
CA GLU A 319 -16.43 -7.75 6.81
C GLU A 319 -15.90 -7.64 5.38
N GLU A 320 -16.56 -6.84 4.53
CA GLU A 320 -16.11 -6.51 3.18
C GLU A 320 -14.76 -5.78 3.20
N ILE A 321 -14.59 -4.80 4.08
CA ILE A 321 -13.30 -4.07 4.24
C ILE A 321 -12.20 -5.04 4.68
N VAL A 322 -12.47 -5.89 5.67
CA VAL A 322 -11.51 -6.87 6.19
C VAL A 322 -11.17 -7.94 5.15
N ALA A 323 -12.17 -8.45 4.42
CA ALA A 323 -11.99 -9.42 3.35
C ALA A 323 -11.14 -8.83 2.21
N LEU A 324 -11.41 -7.57 1.84
CA LEU A 324 -10.58 -6.85 0.88
C LEU A 324 -9.16 -6.70 1.40
N SER A 325 -8.96 -6.24 2.63
CA SER A 325 -7.64 -6.09 3.27
C SER A 325 -6.84 -7.39 3.27
N ARG A 326 -7.47 -8.54 3.53
CA ARG A 326 -6.84 -9.87 3.38
C ARG A 326 -6.44 -10.16 1.94
N ARG A 327 -7.37 -9.97 0.99
CA ARG A 327 -7.13 -10.20 -0.44
C ARG A 327 -5.96 -9.37 -1.00
N ILE A 328 -5.80 -8.13 -0.53
CA ILE A 328 -4.71 -7.24 -0.97
C ILE A 328 -3.44 -7.34 -0.08
N GLY A 329 -3.47 -8.18 0.95
CA GLY A 329 -2.29 -8.54 1.75
C GLY A 329 -1.92 -7.58 2.86
N PHE A 330 -2.86 -6.79 3.39
CA PHE A 330 -2.60 -5.81 4.47
C PHE A 330 -3.15 -6.20 5.84
N TYR A 331 -3.95 -7.26 5.92
CA TYR A 331 -4.65 -7.63 7.15
C TYR A 331 -3.71 -7.74 8.36
N GLU A 332 -2.61 -8.48 8.25
CA GLU A 332 -1.65 -8.71 9.33
C GLU A 332 -0.87 -7.45 9.77
N LEU A 333 -0.67 -6.49 8.87
CA LEU A 333 0.00 -5.24 9.22
C LEU A 333 -0.99 -4.27 9.87
N SER A 334 -2.19 -4.14 9.28
CA SER A 334 -3.24 -3.26 9.80
C SER A 334 -3.81 -3.71 11.13
N SER A 335 -3.87 -5.02 11.39
CA SER A 335 -4.35 -5.57 12.69
C SER A 335 -3.46 -5.17 13.87
N LYS A 336 -2.17 -4.91 13.63
CA LYS A 336 -1.20 -4.50 14.66
C LYS A 336 -1.30 -3.01 14.99
N VAL A 337 -1.94 -2.21 14.14
CA VAL A 337 -2.05 -0.75 14.34
C VAL A 337 -3.10 -0.48 15.42
N PRO A 338 -2.71 0.14 16.55
CA PRO A 338 -3.67 0.45 17.61
C PRO A 338 -4.64 1.55 17.16
N GLU A 339 -5.89 1.45 17.60
CA GLU A 339 -6.87 2.52 17.40
C GLU A 339 -6.50 3.73 18.28
N ALA A 340 -5.91 4.76 17.66
CA ALA A 340 -5.40 5.93 18.38
C ALA A 340 -6.48 6.96 18.76
N CYS A 341 -7.72 6.79 18.30
CA CYS A 341 -8.79 7.80 18.44
C CYS A 341 -9.64 7.62 19.71
N ALA A 342 -9.10 7.01 20.78
CA ALA A 342 -9.82 6.68 22.01
C ALA A 342 -10.19 7.89 22.90
N ILE A 343 -10.35 9.09 22.34
CA ILE A 343 -10.80 10.30 23.03
C ILE A 343 -12.32 10.25 23.28
N ALA A 344 -12.98 9.08 23.30
CA ALA A 344 -14.38 8.91 23.75
C ALA A 344 -14.81 7.43 23.83
N PRO A 345 -14.81 6.78 25.02
CA PRO A 345 -15.34 5.41 25.14
C PRO A 345 -16.83 5.31 25.51
N SER A 346 -17.54 6.38 25.91
CA SER A 346 -18.87 6.21 26.55
C SER A 346 -20.09 6.78 25.80
N ARG A 347 -20.04 7.98 25.22
CA ARG A 347 -21.18 8.54 24.46
C ARG A 347 -20.72 9.64 23.50
N VAL A 348 -20.84 9.40 22.20
CA VAL A 348 -20.49 10.37 21.14
C VAL A 348 -21.78 10.99 20.60
N GLU A 349 -21.75 12.28 20.28
CA GLU A 349 -22.87 12.94 19.59
C GLU A 349 -23.04 12.32 18.19
N THR A 350 -24.29 11.98 17.83
CA THR A 350 -24.63 11.31 16.56
C THR A 350 -25.40 12.22 15.60
N HIS A 351 -25.82 13.38 16.08
CA HIS A 351 -26.64 14.36 15.36
C HIS A 351 -26.09 15.79 15.52
N ALA A 352 -24.77 15.96 15.40
CA ALA A 352 -24.17 17.28 15.43
C ALA A 352 -24.67 18.14 14.26
N THR A 353 -24.71 19.46 14.48
CA THR A 353 -24.92 20.47 13.44
C THR A 353 -23.64 21.28 13.25
N ALA A 354 -23.47 21.94 12.10
CA ALA A 354 -22.30 22.78 11.85
C ALA A 354 -22.14 23.88 12.91
N GLY A 355 -23.24 24.48 13.37
CA GLY A 355 -23.22 25.47 14.44
C GLY A 355 -22.71 24.94 15.78
N MET A 356 -23.07 23.71 16.16
CA MET A 356 -22.54 23.05 17.36
C MET A 356 -21.04 22.78 17.23
N VAL A 357 -20.59 22.35 16.04
CA VAL A 357 -19.15 22.15 15.78
C VAL A 357 -18.41 23.48 15.89
N GLU A 358 -18.94 24.56 15.30
CA GLU A 358 -18.34 25.88 15.37
C GLU A 358 -18.24 26.41 16.81
N GLU A 359 -19.30 26.25 17.61
CA GLU A 359 -19.31 26.66 19.03
C GLU A 359 -18.24 25.95 19.84
N GLU A 360 -18.09 24.63 19.65
CA GLU A 360 -17.06 23.85 20.33
C GLU A 360 -15.65 24.18 19.83
N VAL A 361 -15.47 24.38 18.51
CA VAL A 361 -14.15 24.73 17.97
C VAL A 361 -13.69 26.11 18.45
N ARG A 362 -14.59 27.07 18.70
CA ARG A 362 -14.21 28.38 19.30
C ARG A 362 -13.54 28.26 20.66
N LYS A 363 -13.70 27.13 21.36
CA LYS A 363 -13.02 26.86 22.64
C LYS A 363 -11.57 26.40 22.45
N VAL A 364 -11.21 25.94 21.26
CA VAL A 364 -9.88 25.39 20.92
C VAL A 364 -8.99 26.49 20.35
N ASP A 365 -7.75 26.61 20.82
CA ASP A 365 -6.76 27.50 20.18
C ASP A 365 -6.35 26.97 18.80
N MET A 366 -6.87 27.61 17.75
CA MET A 366 -6.57 27.26 16.36
C MET A 366 -5.09 27.45 15.99
N SER A 367 -4.32 28.26 16.73
CA SER A 367 -2.89 28.42 16.50
C SER A 367 -2.12 27.09 16.66
N LEU A 368 -2.67 26.15 17.43
CA LEU A 368 -2.11 24.80 17.58
C LEU A 368 -2.23 23.99 16.29
N VAL A 369 -3.33 24.13 15.55
CA VAL A 369 -3.52 23.46 14.25
C VAL A 369 -2.56 24.05 13.22
N GLU A 370 -2.39 25.38 13.22
CA GLU A 370 -1.44 26.07 12.33
C GLU A 370 -0.01 25.59 12.56
N LYS A 371 0.46 25.63 13.80
CA LYS A 371 1.80 25.16 14.18
C LYS A 371 2.00 23.69 13.84
N ALA A 372 0.97 22.85 14.00
CA ALA A 372 1.04 21.44 13.63
C ALA A 372 1.20 21.25 12.12
N VAL A 373 0.46 22.02 11.30
CA VAL A 373 0.56 22.00 9.83
C VAL A 373 1.92 22.53 9.37
N GLU A 374 2.40 23.62 9.95
CA GLU A 374 3.73 24.19 9.66
C GLU A 374 4.87 23.22 10.03
N GLY A 375 4.71 22.50 11.13
CA GLY A 375 5.63 21.46 11.59
C GLY A 375 5.47 20.10 10.88
N ALA A 376 4.67 20.02 9.81
CA ALA A 376 4.44 18.76 9.09
C ALA A 376 5.74 18.24 8.48
N ARG A 377 6.04 16.95 8.72
CA ARG A 377 7.22 16.27 8.18
C ARG A 377 6.82 15.35 7.04
N SER A 378 7.56 15.34 5.93
CA SER A 378 7.25 14.52 4.77
C SER A 378 8.36 13.51 4.50
N PHE A 379 7.97 12.25 4.31
CA PHE A 379 8.86 11.11 4.07
C PHE A 379 8.54 10.46 2.72
N ASP A 380 9.56 10.01 1.99
CA ASP A 380 9.36 9.14 0.82
C ASP A 380 9.15 7.72 1.33
N THR A 381 8.03 7.08 1.00
CA THR A 381 7.68 5.76 1.56
C THR A 381 8.61 4.65 1.10
N LEU A 382 9.30 4.81 -0.03
CA LEU A 382 10.16 3.77 -0.62
C LEU A 382 11.60 3.90 -0.16
N SER A 383 12.09 5.12 0.08
CA SER A 383 13.48 5.34 0.53
C SER A 383 13.64 5.57 2.03
N SER A 384 12.59 6.00 2.75
CA SER A 384 12.68 6.24 4.20
C SER A 384 12.47 4.94 4.99
N ARG A 385 13.10 4.85 6.16
CA ARG A 385 12.95 3.72 7.08
C ARG A 385 11.79 3.99 8.05
N PRO A 386 11.15 2.93 8.59
CA PRO A 386 10.11 3.09 9.61
C PRO A 386 10.54 3.91 10.82
N ASP A 387 11.81 3.86 11.20
CA ASP A 387 12.30 4.63 12.35
C ASP A 387 12.33 6.14 12.10
N ASP A 388 12.41 6.58 10.83
CA ASP A 388 12.60 7.99 10.46
C ASP A 388 11.37 8.84 10.78
N VAL A 389 10.19 8.21 10.90
CA VAL A 389 8.97 8.91 11.29
C VAL A 389 8.89 9.18 12.79
N ILE A 390 9.68 8.47 13.61
CA ILE A 390 9.77 8.72 15.05
C ILE A 390 10.39 10.11 15.25
N PRO A 391 9.73 11.04 15.96
CA PRO A 391 10.29 12.37 16.21
C PRO A 391 11.64 12.28 16.92
N SER A 392 12.64 13.02 16.42
CA SER A 392 13.95 13.14 17.07
C SER A 392 13.84 13.74 18.48
N ASP A 393 12.84 14.60 18.70
CA ASP A 393 12.70 15.36 19.93
C ASP A 393 12.08 14.51 21.06
N ASP A 394 11.48 13.37 20.71
CA ASP A 394 10.93 12.43 21.68
C ASP A 394 12.08 11.56 22.23
N VAL A 395 12.56 11.85 23.45
CA VAL A 395 13.57 11.00 24.12
C VAL A 395 13.01 9.63 24.50
N GLU A 396 11.72 9.57 24.81
CA GLU A 396 11.05 8.36 25.23
C GLU A 396 10.13 7.79 24.16
N ILE A 397 10.15 6.47 23.98
CA ILE A 397 9.21 5.72 23.14
C ILE A 397 8.53 4.64 23.97
N ASP A 398 7.29 4.29 23.61
CA ASP A 398 6.46 3.31 24.33
C ASP A 398 6.44 1.93 23.64
N PHE A 399 7.39 1.68 22.74
CA PHE A 399 7.56 0.43 22.00
C PHE A 399 9.02 0.23 21.61
N ILE A 400 9.36 -0.97 21.16
CA ILE A 400 10.68 -1.32 20.67
C ILE A 400 10.59 -1.53 19.15
N PRO A 401 11.30 -0.75 18.31
CA PRO A 401 11.43 -1.01 16.88
C PRO A 401 12.11 -2.37 16.62
N GLU A 402 11.69 -3.07 15.56
CA GLU A 402 12.10 -4.47 15.30
C GLU A 402 13.63 -4.64 15.19
N ASP A 403 14.33 -3.66 14.63
CA ASP A 403 15.78 -3.69 14.43
C ASP A 403 16.54 -2.81 15.44
N ALA A 404 15.95 -2.48 16.59
CA ALA A 404 16.63 -1.66 17.59
C ALA A 404 17.80 -2.40 18.26
N LEU A 405 18.91 -1.70 18.48
CA LEU A 405 19.94 -2.15 19.42
C LEU A 405 19.43 -1.93 20.85
N LEU A 406 19.26 -3.03 21.59
CA LEU A 406 18.77 -3.00 22.96
C LEU A 406 19.91 -2.84 23.95
N VAL A 407 19.79 -1.86 24.84
CA VAL A 407 20.81 -1.55 25.87
C VAL A 407 20.17 -1.63 27.25
N ASP A 408 20.63 -2.56 28.07
CA ASP A 408 20.21 -2.71 29.46
C ASP A 408 21.04 -1.78 30.36
N ALA A 409 20.40 -0.78 30.95
CA ALA A 409 21.06 0.18 31.85
C ALA A 409 21.07 -0.28 33.32
N ARG A 410 20.67 -1.52 33.62
CA ARG A 410 20.67 -2.09 34.99
C ARG A 410 22.01 -2.76 35.30
N GLU A 411 23.06 -1.96 35.46
CA GLU A 411 24.45 -2.46 35.59
C GLU A 411 24.73 -3.25 36.88
N TRP A 412 23.85 -3.20 37.88
CA TRP A 412 24.00 -3.86 39.20
C TRP A 412 23.38 -5.26 39.28
N ARG A 413 22.68 -5.72 38.24
CA ARG A 413 22.07 -7.05 38.23
C ARG A 413 22.84 -7.97 37.27
N GLY A 414 23.05 -9.22 37.66
CA GLY A 414 23.70 -10.21 36.81
C GLY A 414 22.96 -10.40 35.48
N VAL A 415 23.70 -10.83 34.44
CA VAL A 415 23.23 -10.87 33.03
C VAL A 415 21.97 -11.74 32.82
N ASP A 416 21.62 -12.62 33.77
CA ASP A 416 20.47 -13.53 33.74
C ASP A 416 19.19 -13.01 34.46
N ASP A 417 19.16 -11.77 34.96
CA ASP A 417 17.97 -11.20 35.61
C ASP A 417 17.00 -10.53 34.60
N GLY A 418 16.19 -11.35 33.92
CA GLY A 418 14.99 -10.85 33.24
C GLY A 418 15.23 -9.73 32.22
N SER A 419 16.42 -9.68 31.62
CA SER A 419 16.75 -8.73 30.56
C SER A 419 15.99 -9.06 29.28
N LEU A 420 15.81 -8.07 28.41
CA LEU A 420 15.19 -8.31 27.12
C LEU A 420 16.10 -9.18 26.24
N PRO A 421 15.54 -10.17 25.52
CA PRO A 421 16.33 -11.02 24.62
C PRO A 421 17.16 -10.17 23.63
N GLY A 422 18.47 -10.46 23.55
CA GLY A 422 19.39 -9.77 22.65
C GLY A 422 19.89 -8.40 23.15
N ALA A 423 19.52 -7.97 24.37
CA ALA A 423 20.06 -6.75 24.96
C ALA A 423 21.53 -6.90 25.36
N ILE A 424 22.30 -5.82 25.14
CA ILE A 424 23.67 -5.71 25.65
C ILE A 424 23.71 -4.85 26.91
N PRO A 425 24.52 -5.20 27.92
CA PRO A 425 24.74 -4.33 29.07
C PRO A 425 25.32 -2.97 28.64
N LEU A 426 24.89 -1.88 29.28
CA LEU A 426 25.41 -0.54 29.03
C LEU A 426 26.95 -0.46 29.13
N SER A 427 27.54 -1.19 30.08
CA SER A 427 29.00 -1.29 30.26
C SER A 427 29.75 -1.90 29.07
N ARG A 428 29.05 -2.63 28.17
CA ARG A 428 29.62 -3.20 26.95
C ARG A 428 29.28 -2.39 25.69
N LEU A 429 28.49 -1.33 25.81
CA LEU A 429 28.18 -0.46 24.69
C LEU A 429 29.38 0.48 24.45
N ASP A 430 29.98 0.36 23.27
CA ASP A 430 30.89 1.38 22.75
C ASP A 430 30.13 2.30 21.77
N PRO A 431 29.77 3.53 22.17
CA PRO A 431 28.96 4.43 21.34
C PRO A 431 29.62 4.81 20.01
N ASP A 432 30.94 4.75 19.91
CA ASP A 432 31.66 5.15 18.69
C ASP A 432 31.61 4.07 17.61
N ASN A 433 31.36 2.82 18.01
CA ASN A 433 31.20 1.66 17.13
C ASN A 433 29.74 1.38 16.73
N VAL A 434 28.77 2.15 17.24
CA VAL A 434 27.36 2.00 16.86
C VAL A 434 27.09 2.73 15.54
N PRO A 435 26.53 2.07 14.51
CA PRO A 435 26.14 2.73 13.27
C PRO A 435 25.19 3.90 13.55
N ARG A 436 25.45 5.08 12.97
CA ARG A 436 24.73 6.33 13.28
C ARG A 436 23.25 6.29 12.89
N ASP A 437 22.91 5.43 11.94
CA ASP A 437 21.54 5.19 11.51
C ASP A 437 20.85 4.12 12.37
N LYS A 438 21.55 3.36 13.22
CA LYS A 438 20.92 2.35 14.09
C LYS A 438 20.15 3.02 15.22
N VAL A 439 18.89 2.62 15.39
CA VAL A 439 18.11 3.01 16.57
C VAL A 439 18.62 2.25 17.78
N VAL A 440 18.91 2.97 18.85
CA VAL A 440 19.31 2.40 20.14
C VAL A 440 18.15 2.60 21.11
N VAL A 441 17.67 1.53 21.74
CA VAL A 441 16.65 1.61 22.78
C VAL A 441 17.28 1.19 24.10
N VAL A 442 17.32 2.14 25.03
CA VAL A 442 17.82 1.93 26.38
C VAL A 442 16.63 1.65 27.29
N PHE A 443 16.76 0.68 28.19
CA PHE A 443 15.75 0.38 29.20
C PHE A 443 16.37 0.17 30.57
N CYS A 444 15.57 0.44 31.61
CA CYS A 444 15.82 0.05 32.98
C CYS A 444 14.50 -0.38 33.64
N ASP A 445 14.45 -0.55 34.97
CA ASP A 445 13.23 -1.02 35.63
C ASP A 445 12.06 -0.03 35.53
N THR A 446 12.32 1.28 35.60
CA THR A 446 11.29 2.34 35.68
C THR A 446 11.33 3.36 34.55
N GLY A 447 12.40 3.39 33.75
CA GLY A 447 12.63 4.39 32.70
C GLY A 447 13.51 5.57 33.11
N ALA A 448 13.72 5.83 34.41
CA ALA A 448 14.42 7.03 34.88
C ALA A 448 15.90 7.07 34.44
N ILE A 449 16.64 5.97 34.66
CA ILE A 449 18.06 5.85 34.28
C ILE A 449 18.20 5.81 32.76
N SER A 450 17.35 5.03 32.08
CA SER A 450 17.42 4.89 30.62
C SER A 450 17.18 6.20 29.88
N THR A 451 16.38 7.12 30.44
CA THR A 451 16.18 8.47 29.87
C THR A 451 17.46 9.29 29.89
N ILE A 452 18.17 9.32 31.02
CA ILE A 452 19.47 10.01 31.13
C ILE A 452 20.49 9.40 30.15
N VAL A 453 20.58 8.08 30.10
CA VAL A 453 21.51 7.38 29.21
C VAL A 453 21.17 7.64 27.74
N ALA A 454 19.90 7.62 27.35
CA ALA A 454 19.47 7.93 25.99
C ALA A 454 19.86 9.36 25.59
N GLU A 455 19.69 10.35 26.47
CA GLU A 455 20.14 11.73 26.23
C GLU A 455 21.67 11.82 26.06
N MET A 456 22.43 11.08 26.88
CA MET A 456 23.90 11.02 26.75
C MET A 456 24.32 10.44 25.39
N LEU A 457 23.69 9.36 24.95
CA LEU A 457 23.96 8.75 23.65
C LEU A 457 23.56 9.67 22.48
N ARG A 458 22.46 10.43 22.62
CA ARG A 458 22.06 11.46 21.65
C ARG A 458 23.08 12.58 21.52
N LYS A 459 23.65 13.05 22.64
CA LYS A 459 24.74 14.06 22.62
C LYS A 459 25.98 13.54 21.89
N LYS A 460 26.19 12.23 21.85
CA LYS A 460 27.23 11.57 21.04
C LYS A 460 26.83 11.35 19.58
N GLY A 461 25.65 11.79 19.14
CA GLY A 461 25.16 11.66 17.76
C GLY A 461 24.48 10.33 17.44
N LEU A 462 24.03 9.56 18.44
CA LEU A 462 23.26 8.33 18.23
C LEU A 462 21.76 8.58 18.26
N ARG A 463 21.00 7.79 17.47
CA ARG A 463 19.53 7.74 17.52
C ARG A 463 19.05 6.91 18.71
N ALA A 464 19.30 7.40 19.92
CA ALA A 464 18.96 6.70 21.14
C ALA A 464 17.59 7.11 21.69
N TYR A 465 16.86 6.18 22.28
CA TYR A 465 15.57 6.41 22.93
C TYR A 465 15.51 5.63 24.25
N SER A 466 14.75 6.13 25.20
CA SER A 466 14.41 5.44 26.45
C SER A 466 13.08 4.73 26.31
N LEU A 467 12.98 3.49 26.79
CA LEU A 467 11.71 2.77 26.84
C LEU A 467 10.86 3.32 27.99
N ARG A 468 9.78 4.03 27.66
CA ARG A 468 8.89 4.70 28.62
C ARG A 468 8.32 3.70 29.63
N GLY A 469 8.57 3.93 30.91
CA GLY A 469 8.09 3.09 32.01
C GLY A 469 8.94 1.84 32.28
N GLY A 470 10.02 1.63 31.52
CA GLY A 470 10.96 0.53 31.73
C GLY A 470 10.36 -0.87 31.53
N LEU A 471 11.03 -1.89 32.07
CA LEU A 471 10.60 -3.29 32.00
C LEU A 471 9.27 -3.57 32.70
N LYS A 472 8.93 -2.80 33.73
CA LYS A 472 7.65 -2.96 34.45
C LYS A 472 6.45 -2.86 33.50
N ARG A 473 6.57 -2.04 32.46
CA ARG A 473 5.54 -1.88 31.44
C ARG A 473 5.48 -3.04 30.43
N CYS A 474 6.57 -3.77 30.22
CA CYS A 474 6.60 -4.94 29.33
C CYS A 474 5.89 -6.15 29.95
N GLY A 475 5.87 -6.26 31.29
CA GLY A 475 5.21 -7.38 32.00
C GLY A 475 3.68 -7.27 32.10
N GLU A 476 3.10 -6.09 31.86
CA GLU A 476 1.66 -5.82 32.00
C GLU A 476 0.86 -6.06 30.69
N GLY A 477 1.50 -6.55 29.62
CA GLY A 477 0.89 -6.71 28.29
C GLY A 477 1.01 -8.09 27.65
N GLY A 478 1.16 -9.14 28.47
CA GLY A 478 1.15 -10.54 28.03
C GLY A 478 -0.24 -11.04 27.66
#